data_AF-A0A3Q2G2V0-F1
#
_entry.id   AF-A0A3Q2G2V0-F1
#
_cell.length_a   1.000
_cell.length_b   1.000
_cell.length_c   1.000
_cell.angle_alpha   90.00
_cell.angle_beta   90.00
_cell.angle_gamma   90.00
#
_symmetry.space_group_name_H-M   'P 1'
#
loop_
_entity.id
_entity.type
_entity.pdbx_description
1 polymer ?
#
loop_
_entity_poly.entity_id
_entity_poly.type
_entity_poly.pdbx_seq_one_letter_code
_entity_poly.pdbx_strand_id
1 'polypeptide(L)'
;MKLQWKSISEEQERRNSRLRDNRSLIEKDVNRTDRTNRFYEGPNNPTLTLLHDILMTYCMYDFDLGYVQGMSDLLSPILYVMENEVDAFWCFVSFMDQMNFEEQMQGMKTQLIQLSTLLRLLDLAFWNYLESQDSGYLYFCFRWLLIRFKRELSFHDVLRLWEVMWTGLPCQNFHLLVCSGAETESAKRFFSSCFSTSTSSP
;
A
#
# COMPACT_ATOMS: atom_id res chain seq x y z
N MET A 1 6.22 20.00 14.43
CA MET A 1 5.59 18.70 14.75
C MET A 1 6.59 17.69 15.29
N LYS A 2 7.72 17.44 14.62
CA LYS A 2 8.75 16.48 15.09
C LYS A 2 9.20 16.64 16.55
N LEU A 3 9.40 17.88 17.02
CA LEU A 3 9.76 18.14 18.43
C LEU A 3 8.70 17.65 19.42
N GLN A 4 7.41 17.62 19.05
CA GLN A 4 6.34 17.23 19.97
C GLN A 4 6.49 15.78 20.45
N TRP A 5 6.82 14.84 19.55
CA TRP A 5 7.03 13.45 19.95
C TRP A 5 8.44 13.20 20.47
N LYS A 6 9.45 13.92 19.97
CA LYS A 6 10.84 13.79 20.46
C LYS A 6 11.02 14.32 21.90
N SER A 7 10.16 15.22 22.36
CA SER A 7 10.20 15.72 23.74
C SER A 7 9.41 14.89 24.74
N ILE A 8 8.74 13.80 24.31
CA ILE A 8 7.95 12.95 25.19
C ILE A 8 8.90 12.13 26.07
N SER A 9 8.73 12.23 27.38
CA SER A 9 9.51 11.43 28.34
C SER A 9 9.02 9.98 28.37
N GLU A 10 9.89 9.07 28.84
CA GLU A 10 9.52 7.66 29.01
C GLU A 10 8.27 7.47 29.88
N GLU A 11 8.10 8.29 30.93
CA GLU A 11 6.92 8.22 31.80
C GLU A 11 5.64 8.70 31.10
N GLN A 12 5.75 9.72 30.24
CA GLN A 12 4.62 10.18 29.42
C GLN A 12 4.25 9.13 28.36
N GLU A 13 5.26 8.54 27.70
CA GLU A 13 5.07 7.48 26.72
C GLU A 13 4.43 6.24 27.35
N ARG A 14 4.87 5.83 28.54
CA ARG A 14 4.28 4.70 29.28
C ARG A 14 2.78 4.87 29.52
N ARG A 15 2.34 6.12 29.72
CA ARG A 15 0.93 6.49 29.98
C ARG A 15 0.10 6.74 28.72
N ASN A 16 0.72 6.78 27.54
CA ASN A 16 0.04 6.95 26.26
C ASN A 16 0.11 5.66 25.44
N SER A 17 -0.89 4.78 25.62
CA SER A 17 -0.93 3.48 24.93
C SER A 17 -0.91 3.64 23.41
N ARG A 18 -1.70 4.57 22.87
CA ARG A 18 -1.80 4.79 21.42
C ARG A 18 -0.47 5.17 20.79
N LEU A 19 0.27 6.09 21.41
CA LEU A 19 1.59 6.49 20.93
C LEU A 19 2.58 5.32 20.99
N ARG A 20 2.59 4.56 22.10
CA ARG A 20 3.43 3.37 22.24
C ARG A 20 3.13 2.32 21.18
N ASP A 21 1.85 2.06 20.93
CA ASP A 21 1.41 1.06 19.97
C ASP A 21 1.79 1.49 18.54
N ASN A 22 1.58 2.76 18.18
CA ASN A 22 2.04 3.34 16.91
C ASN A 22 3.57 3.21 16.76
N ARG A 23 4.35 3.59 17.77
CA ARG A 23 5.82 3.46 17.73
C ARG A 23 6.24 2.01 17.51
N SER A 24 5.67 1.07 18.26
CA SER A 24 6.00 -0.34 18.14
C SER A 24 5.69 -0.90 16.74
N LEU A 25 4.56 -0.50 16.15
CA LEU A 25 4.21 -0.88 14.78
C LEU A 25 5.16 -0.26 13.75
N ILE A 26 5.51 1.03 13.90
CA ILE A 26 6.48 1.72 13.04
C ILE A 26 7.84 1.02 13.10
N GLU A 27 8.37 0.77 14.29
CA GLU A 27 9.65 0.09 14.47
C GLU A 27 9.66 -1.30 13.80
N LYS A 28 8.58 -2.06 13.98
CA LYS A 28 8.42 -3.38 13.35
C LYS A 28 8.42 -3.30 11.82
N ASP A 29 7.75 -2.31 11.25
CA ASP A 29 7.62 -2.15 9.79
C ASP A 29 8.86 -1.54 9.14
N VAL A 30 9.45 -0.50 9.75
CA VAL A 30 10.67 0.15 9.26
C VAL A 30 11.82 -0.86 9.17
N ASN A 31 12.01 -1.70 10.20
CA ASN A 31 13.09 -2.69 10.24
C ASN A 31 13.03 -3.73 9.10
N ARG A 32 11.85 -3.95 8.50
CA ARG A 32 11.64 -4.89 7.39
C ARG A 32 11.40 -4.21 6.04
N THR A 33 11.44 -2.87 5.97
CA THR A 33 11.12 -2.13 4.75
C THR A 33 12.29 -2.18 3.76
N ASP A 34 12.02 -2.71 2.56
CA ASP A 34 12.88 -2.67 1.36
C ASP A 34 14.38 -2.93 1.59
N ARG A 35 14.72 -3.88 2.47
CA ARG A 35 16.12 -4.15 2.89
C ARG A 35 17.03 -4.69 1.78
N THR A 36 16.46 -5.06 0.63
CA THR A 36 17.19 -5.41 -0.61
C THR A 36 17.51 -4.20 -1.49
N ASN A 37 16.93 -3.03 -1.20
CA ASN A 37 17.24 -1.77 -1.88
C ASN A 37 18.44 -1.11 -1.20
N ARG A 38 19.44 -0.70 -1.98
CA ARG A 38 20.67 -0.05 -1.50
C ARG A 38 20.42 1.18 -0.62
N PHE A 39 19.34 1.90 -0.87
CA PHE A 39 18.96 3.07 -0.07
C PHE A 39 18.61 2.73 1.38
N TYR A 40 18.12 1.50 1.62
CA TYR A 40 17.68 1.00 2.93
C TYR A 40 18.53 -0.16 3.46
N GLU A 41 19.52 -0.67 2.71
CA GLU A 41 20.32 -1.82 3.11
C GLU A 41 21.36 -1.49 4.19
N GLY A 42 21.87 -2.51 4.86
CA GLY A 42 22.95 -2.37 5.85
C GLY A 42 22.48 -2.12 7.30
N PRO A 43 23.31 -2.46 8.29
CA PRO A 43 23.01 -2.22 9.70
C PRO A 43 23.03 -0.71 10.01
N ASN A 44 22.16 -0.25 10.91
CA ASN A 44 22.09 1.16 11.34
C ASN A 44 22.00 2.18 10.19
N ASN A 45 21.27 1.84 9.13
CA ASN A 45 21.10 2.70 7.97
C ASN A 45 20.37 4.01 8.37
N PRO A 46 20.95 5.20 8.12
CA PRO A 46 20.39 6.48 8.53
C PRO A 46 19.04 6.80 7.86
N THR A 47 18.80 6.26 6.66
CA THR A 47 17.53 6.38 5.95
C THR A 47 16.39 5.68 6.68
N LEU A 48 16.65 4.54 7.35
CA LEU A 48 15.63 3.91 8.18
C LEU A 48 15.26 4.79 9.38
N THR A 49 16.21 5.54 9.93
CA THR A 49 15.94 6.54 10.97
C THR A 49 15.08 7.68 10.42
N LEU A 50 15.33 8.15 9.20
CA LEU A 50 14.46 9.14 8.54
C LEU A 50 13.05 8.59 8.31
N LEU A 51 12.92 7.35 7.83
CA LEU A 51 11.64 6.69 7.62
C LEU A 51 10.84 6.61 8.92
N HIS A 52 11.48 6.19 10.01
CA HIS A 52 10.89 6.20 11.35
C HIS A 52 10.47 7.61 11.79
N ASP A 53 11.35 8.59 11.67
CA ASP A 53 11.11 9.96 12.15
C ASP A 53 9.94 10.64 11.41
N ILE A 54 9.80 10.40 10.10
CA ILE A 54 8.68 10.90 9.31
C ILE A 54 7.37 10.26 9.75
N LEU A 55 7.33 8.93 9.92
CA LEU A 55 6.12 8.22 10.36
C LEU A 55 5.68 8.62 11.77
N MET A 56 6.63 8.78 12.70
CA MET A 56 6.33 9.31 14.04
C MET A 56 5.84 10.75 13.99
N THR A 57 6.39 11.56 13.09
CA THR A 57 5.93 12.94 12.89
C THR A 57 4.53 12.97 12.28
N TYR A 58 4.21 12.04 11.38
CA TYR A 58 2.87 11.89 10.81
C TYR A 58 1.84 11.54 11.90
N CYS A 59 2.19 10.66 12.85
CA CYS A 59 1.31 10.37 13.99
C CYS A 59 0.97 11.61 14.83
N MET A 60 1.82 12.64 14.84
CA MET A 60 1.51 13.90 15.54
C MET A 60 0.72 14.88 14.67
N TYR A 61 0.82 14.74 13.34
CA TYR A 61 0.04 15.52 12.38
C TYR A 61 -1.41 15.05 12.34
N ASP A 62 -1.61 13.73 12.19
CA ASP A 62 -2.90 13.06 12.24
C ASP A 62 -2.86 11.98 13.33
N PHE A 63 -3.19 12.39 14.56
CA PHE A 63 -3.19 11.50 15.71
C PHE A 63 -4.40 10.55 15.70
N ASP A 64 -5.48 10.92 15.00
CA ASP A 64 -6.70 10.13 14.87
C ASP A 64 -6.55 8.98 13.89
N LEU A 65 -5.70 9.11 12.87
CA LEU A 65 -5.24 7.97 12.10
C LEU A 65 -4.04 7.26 12.77
N GLY A 66 -3.02 8.03 13.16
CA GLY A 66 -1.77 7.49 13.71
C GLY A 66 -0.97 6.71 12.67
N TYR A 67 -0.63 5.45 12.99
CA TYR A 67 0.07 4.56 12.07
C TYR A 67 -0.73 3.29 11.80
N VAL A 68 -0.88 2.96 10.52
CA VAL A 68 -1.47 1.70 10.06
C VAL A 68 -0.41 0.91 9.28
N GLN A 69 -0.36 -0.40 9.52
CA GLN A 69 0.60 -1.29 8.85
C GLN A 69 0.50 -1.15 7.32
N GLY A 70 1.65 -0.92 6.68
CA GLY A 70 1.76 -0.66 5.24
C GLY A 70 2.01 0.81 4.89
N MET A 71 1.85 1.75 5.82
CA MET A 71 2.24 3.15 5.60
C MET A 71 3.76 3.31 5.34
N SER A 72 4.61 2.46 5.94
CA SER A 72 6.05 2.47 5.64
C SER A 72 6.36 2.09 4.18
N ASP A 73 5.57 1.17 3.61
CA ASP A 73 5.68 0.77 2.19
C ASP A 73 5.30 1.92 1.26
N LEU A 74 4.36 2.78 1.68
CA LEU A 74 3.94 3.96 0.94
C LEU A 74 4.96 5.10 1.01
N LEU A 75 5.54 5.33 2.20
CA LEU A 75 6.55 6.36 2.39
C LEU A 75 7.88 6.01 1.71
N SER A 76 8.25 4.73 1.65
CA SER A 76 9.56 4.28 1.16
C SER A 76 9.94 4.83 -0.23
N PRO A 77 9.10 4.75 -1.27
CA PRO A 77 9.44 5.32 -2.58
C PRO A 77 9.48 6.86 -2.58
N ILE A 78 8.66 7.52 -1.75
CA ILE A 78 8.64 8.98 -1.64
C ILE A 78 9.96 9.46 -1.02
N LEU A 79 10.38 8.86 0.10
CA LEU A 79 11.64 9.21 0.75
C LEU A 79 12.84 8.93 -0.15
N TYR A 80 12.79 7.84 -0.93
CA TYR A 80 13.82 7.53 -1.92
C TYR A 80 13.98 8.61 -2.99
N VAL A 81 12.87 9.17 -3.50
CA VAL A 81 12.92 10.21 -4.53
C VAL A 81 13.27 11.58 -3.96
N MET A 82 12.71 11.92 -2.80
CA MET A 82 12.86 13.26 -2.23
C MET A 82 14.22 13.46 -1.55
N GLU A 83 14.81 12.40 -0.98
CA GLU A 83 16.09 12.42 -0.24
C GLU A 83 16.18 13.48 0.88
N ASN A 84 15.05 14.09 1.24
CA ASN A 84 14.91 15.16 2.21
C ASN A 84 13.74 14.84 3.15
N GLU A 85 13.96 14.96 4.45
CA GLU A 85 12.97 14.58 5.46
C GLU A 85 11.68 15.42 5.37
N VAL A 86 11.81 16.73 5.20
CA VAL A 86 10.68 17.67 5.21
C VAL A 86 9.87 17.55 3.92
N ASP A 87 10.56 17.45 2.78
CA ASP A 87 9.89 17.29 1.48
C ASP A 87 9.17 15.94 1.42
N ALA A 88 9.84 14.85 1.85
CA ALA A 88 9.22 13.53 1.94
C ALA A 88 8.01 13.52 2.88
N PHE A 89 8.08 14.21 4.02
CA PHE A 89 6.95 14.33 4.94
C PHE A 89 5.73 14.98 4.28
N TRP A 90 5.89 16.14 3.63
CA TRP A 90 4.74 16.83 3.02
C TRP A 90 4.19 16.09 1.80
N CYS A 91 5.05 15.48 0.98
CA CYS A 91 4.60 14.61 -0.10
C CYS A 91 3.83 13.40 0.44
N PHE A 92 4.29 12.81 1.54
CA PHE A 92 3.61 11.69 2.19
C PHE A 92 2.25 12.09 2.77
N VAL A 93 2.14 13.25 3.42
CA VAL A 93 0.86 13.80 3.88
C VAL A 93 -0.14 13.92 2.72
N SER A 94 0.25 14.58 1.63
CA SER A 94 -0.61 14.72 0.46
C SER A 94 -0.97 13.38 -0.20
N PHE A 95 -0.09 12.38 -0.12
CA PHE A 95 -0.40 11.05 -0.61
C PHE A 95 -1.43 10.35 0.28
N MET A 96 -1.28 10.44 1.61
CA MET A 96 -2.21 9.83 2.57
C MET A 96 -3.63 10.40 2.48
N ASP A 97 -3.79 11.69 2.17
CA ASP A 97 -5.11 12.31 1.93
C ASP A 97 -5.90 11.65 0.77
N GLN A 98 -5.21 10.95 -0.13
CA GLN A 98 -5.81 10.23 -1.28
C GLN A 98 -6.01 8.73 -1.02
N MET A 99 -5.66 8.26 0.18
CA MET A 99 -5.65 6.84 0.55
C MET A 99 -6.76 6.50 1.55
N ASN A 100 -7.23 5.25 1.55
CA ASN A 100 -8.36 4.80 2.37
C ASN A 100 -7.91 4.12 3.68
N PHE A 101 -7.17 4.84 4.54
CA PHE A 101 -6.65 4.28 5.80
C PHE A 101 -7.56 4.47 7.03
N GLU A 102 -8.75 5.01 6.85
CA GLU A 102 -9.75 5.21 7.92
C GLU A 102 -10.03 3.92 8.72
N GLU A 103 -10.30 4.03 10.02
CA GLU A 103 -10.50 2.88 10.93
C GLU A 103 -11.53 1.86 10.43
N GLN A 104 -12.62 2.33 9.81
CA GLN A 104 -13.69 1.44 9.32
C GLN A 104 -13.41 0.87 7.92
N MET A 105 -12.34 1.33 7.26
CA MET A 105 -11.91 0.92 5.92
C MET A 105 -13.04 0.96 4.88
N GLN A 106 -13.98 1.91 5.01
CA GLN A 106 -15.14 2.01 4.11
C GLN A 106 -14.71 2.33 2.67
N GLY A 107 -13.69 3.18 2.51
CA GLY A 107 -13.09 3.47 1.21
C GLY A 107 -12.53 2.20 0.54
N MET A 108 -11.88 1.31 1.29
CA MET A 108 -11.37 0.04 0.76
C MET A 108 -12.50 -0.89 0.33
N LYS A 109 -13.55 -1.04 1.15
CA LYS A 109 -14.74 -1.84 0.79
C LYS A 109 -15.41 -1.29 -0.48
N THR A 110 -15.54 0.03 -0.57
CA THR A 110 -16.11 0.71 -1.74
C THR A 110 -15.28 0.43 -2.99
N GLN A 111 -13.95 0.51 -2.90
CA GLN A 111 -13.06 0.21 -4.02
C GLN A 111 -13.14 -1.25 -4.46
N LEU A 112 -13.26 -2.21 -3.54
CA LEU A 112 -13.43 -3.63 -3.87
C LEU A 112 -14.78 -3.90 -4.57
N ILE A 113 -15.86 -3.25 -4.14
CA ILE A 113 -17.17 -3.34 -4.80
C ILE A 113 -17.12 -2.74 -6.21
N GLN A 114 -16.48 -1.58 -6.37
CA GLN A 114 -16.27 -0.95 -7.68
C GLN A 114 -15.42 -1.85 -8.59
N LEU A 115 -14.37 -2.47 -8.06
CA LEU A 115 -13.53 -3.42 -8.78
C LEU A 115 -14.33 -4.65 -9.24
N SER A 116 -15.14 -5.24 -8.37
CA SER A 116 -16.01 -6.38 -8.71
C SER A 116 -17.00 -6.01 -9.80
N THR A 117 -17.56 -4.80 -9.75
CA THR A 117 -18.46 -4.27 -10.78
C THR A 117 -17.74 -4.11 -12.14
N LEU A 118 -16.51 -3.59 -12.14
CA LEU A 118 -15.69 -3.47 -13.36
C LEU A 118 -15.34 -4.84 -13.93
N LEU A 119 -14.95 -5.79 -13.08
CA LEU A 119 -14.60 -7.15 -13.51
C LEU A 119 -15.80 -7.85 -14.16
N ARG A 120 -16.99 -7.71 -13.58
CA ARG A 120 -18.23 -8.23 -14.16
C ARG A 120 -18.50 -7.70 -15.57
N LEU A 121 -18.17 -6.43 -15.82
CA LEU A 121 -18.32 -5.81 -17.14
C LEU A 121 -17.25 -6.30 -18.14
N LEU A 122 -16.01 -6.48 -17.68
CA LEU A 122 -14.87 -6.82 -18.53
C LEU A 122 -14.80 -8.32 -18.86
N ASP A 123 -15.07 -9.18 -17.89
CA ASP A 123 -15.05 -10.63 -18.03
C ASP A 123 -16.11 -11.27 -17.10
N LEU A 124 -17.34 -11.37 -17.61
CA LEU A 124 -18.46 -11.96 -16.88
C LEU A 124 -18.22 -13.44 -16.52
N ALA A 125 -17.49 -14.19 -17.36
CA ALA A 125 -17.24 -15.61 -17.12
C ALA A 125 -16.30 -15.79 -15.92
N PHE A 126 -15.21 -15.02 -15.88
CA PHE A 126 -14.30 -15.03 -14.74
C PHE A 126 -14.96 -14.50 -13.47
N TRP A 127 -15.76 -13.44 -13.56
CA TRP A 127 -16.51 -12.93 -12.41
C TRP A 127 -17.47 -13.98 -11.83
N ASN A 128 -18.25 -14.68 -12.67
CA ASN A 128 -19.13 -15.77 -12.23
C ASN A 128 -18.33 -16.92 -11.59
N TYR A 129 -17.14 -17.21 -12.10
CA TYR A 129 -16.25 -18.20 -11.48
C TYR A 129 -15.85 -17.76 -10.06
N LEU A 130 -15.43 -16.51 -9.87
CA LEU A 130 -15.07 -16.01 -8.54
C LEU A 130 -16.24 -16.06 -7.56
N GLU A 131 -17.45 -15.70 -7.98
CA GLU A 131 -18.67 -15.85 -7.17
C GLU A 131 -18.91 -17.32 -6.78
N SER A 132 -18.73 -18.26 -7.71
CA SER A 132 -18.88 -19.69 -7.43
C SER A 132 -17.86 -20.24 -6.43
N GLN A 133 -16.73 -19.55 -6.27
CA GLN A 133 -15.66 -19.90 -5.32
C GLN A 133 -15.72 -19.05 -4.04
N ASP A 134 -16.84 -18.37 -3.76
CA ASP A 134 -17.02 -17.46 -2.61
C ASP A 134 -15.92 -16.36 -2.54
N SER A 135 -15.39 -16.00 -3.70
CA SER A 135 -14.27 -15.06 -3.87
C SER A 135 -14.70 -13.73 -4.50
N GLY A 136 -16.01 -13.49 -4.59
CA GLY A 136 -16.63 -12.30 -5.21
C GLY A 136 -16.30 -10.96 -4.55
N TYR A 137 -15.92 -10.97 -3.28
CA TYR A 137 -15.47 -9.79 -2.53
C TYR A 137 -14.04 -9.35 -2.83
N LEU A 138 -13.28 -10.15 -3.60
CA LEU A 138 -11.94 -9.82 -4.08
C LEU A 138 -10.93 -9.47 -2.97
N TYR A 139 -11.00 -10.11 -1.81
CA TYR A 139 -10.09 -9.83 -0.69
C TYR A 139 -8.61 -10.07 -1.04
N PHE A 140 -8.31 -10.87 -2.06
CA PHE A 140 -6.95 -11.03 -2.58
C PHE A 140 -6.40 -9.74 -3.22
N CYS A 141 -7.25 -8.84 -3.71
CA CYS A 141 -6.87 -7.51 -4.22
C CYS A 141 -6.68 -6.47 -3.09
N PHE A 142 -7.01 -6.80 -1.84
CA PHE A 142 -6.97 -5.84 -0.74
C PHE A 142 -5.58 -5.20 -0.58
N ARG A 143 -4.52 -6.02 -0.58
CA ARG A 143 -3.14 -5.53 -0.48
C ARG A 143 -2.78 -4.65 -1.66
N TRP A 144 -3.22 -5.00 -2.86
CA TRP A 144 -2.89 -4.24 -4.07
C TRP A 144 -3.42 -2.81 -4.00
N LEU A 145 -4.67 -2.66 -3.53
CA LEU A 145 -5.30 -1.36 -3.37
C LEU A 145 -4.75 -0.58 -2.18
N LEU A 146 -4.54 -1.24 -1.03
CA LEU A 146 -4.09 -0.60 0.21
C LEU A 146 -2.72 0.06 0.06
N ILE A 147 -1.78 -0.62 -0.61
CA ILE A 147 -0.41 -0.14 -0.78
C ILE A 147 -0.06 0.14 -2.25
N ARG A 148 -1.07 0.46 -3.08
CA ARG A 148 -0.92 0.87 -4.49
C ARG A 148 0.08 0.01 -5.27
N PHE A 149 -0.11 -1.31 -5.23
CA PHE A 149 0.68 -2.33 -5.95
C PHE A 149 2.16 -2.42 -5.57
N LYS A 150 2.62 -1.74 -4.50
CA LYS A 150 4.04 -1.68 -4.07
C LYS A 150 4.70 -3.05 -3.90
N ARG A 151 3.95 -4.08 -3.53
CA ARG A 151 4.45 -5.45 -3.31
C ARG A 151 4.38 -6.36 -4.54
N GLU A 152 3.72 -5.91 -5.61
CA GLU A 152 3.50 -6.71 -6.82
C GLU A 152 4.46 -6.31 -7.96
N LEU A 153 5.17 -5.19 -7.80
CA LEU A 153 6.03 -4.59 -8.80
C LEU A 153 7.44 -4.35 -8.28
N SER A 154 8.41 -4.25 -9.19
CA SER A 154 9.77 -3.85 -8.82
C SER A 154 9.79 -2.40 -8.33
N PHE A 155 10.78 -2.03 -7.53
CA PHE A 155 10.86 -0.68 -6.96
C PHE A 155 10.78 0.43 -8.02
N HIS A 156 11.46 0.26 -9.15
CA HIS A 156 11.46 1.24 -10.25
C HIS A 156 10.14 1.25 -11.04
N ASP A 157 9.44 0.11 -11.11
CA ASP A 157 8.13 0.05 -11.76
C ASP A 157 7.06 0.70 -10.90
N VAL A 158 7.19 0.62 -9.56
CA VAL A 158 6.31 1.33 -8.63
C VAL A 158 6.43 2.84 -8.80
N LEU A 159 7.66 3.37 -8.91
CA LEU A 159 7.88 4.80 -9.15
C LEU A 159 7.14 5.26 -10.41
N ARG A 160 7.34 4.55 -11.53
CA ARG A 160 6.67 4.86 -12.80
C ARG A 160 5.16 4.73 -12.72
N LEU A 161 4.65 3.70 -12.05
CA LEU A 161 3.21 3.52 -11.89
C LEU A 161 2.60 4.67 -11.10
N TRP A 162 3.24 5.10 -10.02
CA TRP A 162 2.75 6.17 -9.16
C TRP A 162 2.79 7.53 -9.86
N GLU A 163 3.84 7.83 -10.63
CA GLU A 163 3.90 9.02 -11.49
C GLU A 163 2.68 9.10 -12.42
N VAL A 164 2.34 7.99 -13.10
CA VAL A 164 1.18 7.93 -13.99
C VAL A 164 -0.13 8.07 -13.20
N MET A 165 -0.29 7.35 -12.09
CA MET A 165 -1.50 7.42 -11.27
C MET A 165 -1.75 8.82 -10.71
N TRP A 166 -0.71 9.52 -10.26
CA TRP A 166 -0.82 10.86 -9.69
C TRP A 166 -1.18 11.93 -10.72
N THR A 167 -1.10 11.64 -12.02
CA THR A 167 -1.66 12.55 -13.04
C THR A 167 -3.19 12.64 -12.99
N GLY A 168 -3.87 11.68 -12.35
CA GLY A 168 -5.33 11.59 -12.32
C GLY A 168 -5.95 11.25 -13.68
N LEU A 169 -5.13 10.81 -14.65
CA LEU A 169 -5.56 10.46 -16.00
C LEU A 169 -5.54 8.94 -16.21
N PRO A 170 -6.38 8.43 -17.15
CA PRO A 170 -7.43 9.14 -17.88
C PRO A 170 -8.72 9.35 -17.06
N CYS A 171 -8.80 8.81 -15.84
CA CYS A 171 -9.99 8.88 -15.00
C CYS A 171 -9.65 8.87 -13.50
N GLN A 172 -10.62 9.28 -12.68
CA GLN A 172 -10.45 9.48 -11.24
C GLN A 172 -9.95 8.23 -10.48
N ASN A 173 -10.44 7.04 -10.84
CA ASN A 173 -10.11 5.77 -10.17
C ASN A 173 -9.26 4.87 -11.06
N PHE A 174 -8.24 5.43 -11.70
CA PHE A 174 -7.39 4.69 -12.64
C PHE A 174 -6.74 3.44 -12.03
N HIS A 175 -6.44 3.46 -10.72
CA HIS A 175 -5.93 2.29 -10.00
C HIS A 175 -6.85 1.06 -10.04
N LEU A 176 -8.16 1.25 -10.15
CA LEU A 176 -9.10 0.13 -10.29
C LEU A 176 -8.98 -0.50 -11.68
N LEU A 177 -8.77 0.31 -12.73
CA LEU A 177 -8.52 -0.19 -14.08
C LEU A 177 -7.19 -0.95 -14.15
N VAL A 178 -6.15 -0.45 -13.49
CA VAL A 178 -4.86 -1.17 -13.36
C VAL A 178 -5.08 -2.52 -12.69
N CYS A 179 -5.88 -2.57 -11.61
CA CYS A 179 -6.23 -3.81 -10.92
C CYS A 179 -6.96 -4.79 -11.84
N SER A 180 -8.01 -4.33 -12.55
CA SER A 180 -8.78 -5.17 -13.48
C SER A 180 -7.93 -5.70 -14.65
N GLY A 181 -6.99 -4.89 -15.14
CA GLY A 181 -6.04 -5.31 -16.18
C GLY A 181 -5.13 -6.44 -15.71
N ALA A 182 -4.55 -6.31 -14.50
CA ALA A 182 -3.71 -7.34 -13.89
C ALA A 182 -4.47 -8.66 -13.65
N GLU A 183 -5.72 -8.57 -13.19
CA GLU A 183 -6.61 -9.73 -13.02
C GLU A 183 -6.91 -10.41 -14.34
N THR A 184 -7.26 -9.66 -15.39
CA THR A 184 -7.58 -10.24 -16.70
C THR A 184 -6.38 -11.00 -17.29
N GLU A 185 -5.17 -10.49 -17.10
CA GLU A 185 -3.96 -11.18 -17.55
C GLU A 185 -3.67 -12.44 -16.72
N SER A 186 -3.85 -12.36 -15.40
CA SER A 186 -3.65 -13.48 -14.48
C SER A 186 -4.69 -14.58 -14.68
N ALA A 187 -5.96 -14.22 -14.88
CA ALA A 187 -7.06 -15.10 -15.23
C ALA A 187 -6.79 -15.80 -16.57
N LYS A 188 -6.35 -15.06 -17.60
CA LYS A 188 -5.94 -15.67 -18.89
C LYS A 188 -4.84 -16.71 -18.70
N ARG A 189 -3.83 -16.43 -17.88
CA ARG A 189 -2.77 -17.39 -17.54
C ARG A 189 -3.34 -18.61 -16.80
N PHE A 190 -4.19 -18.40 -15.81
CA PHE A 190 -4.84 -19.48 -15.05
C PHE A 190 -5.70 -20.37 -15.95
N PHE A 191 -6.64 -19.81 -16.73
CA PHE A 191 -7.45 -20.57 -17.67
C PHE A 191 -6.58 -21.29 -18.72
N SER A 192 -5.56 -20.64 -19.28
CA SER A 192 -4.64 -21.31 -20.21
C SER A 192 -3.92 -22.50 -19.58
N SER A 193 -3.55 -22.41 -18.29
CA SER A 193 -2.92 -23.50 -17.56
C SER A 193 -3.90 -24.66 -17.31
N CYS A 194 -5.15 -24.37 -16.96
CA CYS A 194 -6.20 -25.37 -16.75
C CYS A 194 -6.65 -26.08 -18.05
N PHE A 195 -6.58 -25.43 -19.20
CA PHE A 195 -6.91 -26.02 -20.50
C PHE A 195 -5.71 -26.65 -21.23
N SER A 196 -4.47 -26.39 -20.78
CA SER A 196 -3.26 -27.03 -21.32
C SER A 196 -2.98 -28.42 -20.75
N THR A 197 -3.62 -28.81 -19.65
CA THR A 197 -3.46 -30.14 -19.01
C THR A 197 -4.40 -31.22 -19.57
N SER A 198 -5.24 -30.91 -20.57
CA SER A 198 -6.21 -31.84 -21.15
C SER A 198 -5.83 -32.41 -22.53
N THR A 199 -4.62 -32.16 -23.04
CA THR A 199 -4.13 -32.74 -24.30
C THR A 199 -2.81 -33.49 -24.14
N SER A 200 -2.83 -34.60 -23.41
CA SER A 200 -1.78 -35.64 -23.53
C SER A 200 -2.34 -37.02 -23.22
N SER A 201 -3.02 -37.62 -24.19
CA SER A 201 -3.17 -39.08 -24.37
C SER A 201 -3.62 -39.32 -25.81
N PRO A 202 -2.89 -40.16 -26.55
CA PRO A 202 -3.36 -41.53 -26.71
C PRO A 202 -2.37 -42.59 -26.20
#